data_AF-A0A7Y8M8H9-F1
#
_entry.id   AF-A0A7Y8M8H9-F1
#
_cell.length_a   1.000
_cell.length_b   1.000
_cell.length_c   1.000
_cell.angle_alpha   90.00
_cell.angle_beta   90.00
_cell.angle_gamma   90.00
#
_symmetry.space_group_name_H-M   'P 1'
#
loop_
_entity.id
_entity.type
_entity.pdbx_description
1 polymer ?
#
loop_
_entity_poly.entity_id
_entity_poly.type
_entity_poly.pdbx_seq_one_letter_code
_entity_poly.pdbx_strand_id
1 'polypeptide(L)' 'MNHPDVFINVLGILYGVLLISAAFVRSRLTESMRIDALFIKEHTEKTRPLNLLAGLLIAGYGIYSLLSR' A
#
# COMPACT_ATOMS: atom_id res chain seq x y z
N MET A 1 15.59 10.50 -17.28
CA MET A 1 14.98 10.03 -16.03
C MET A 1 14.41 11.24 -15.32
N ASN A 2 13.10 11.46 -15.37
CA ASN A 2 12.53 12.56 -14.59
C ASN A 2 12.55 12.12 -13.13
N HIS A 3 13.42 12.74 -12.33
CA HIS A 3 13.56 12.51 -10.89
C HIS A 3 12.23 12.35 -10.13
N PRO A 4 11.16 13.12 -10.41
CA PRO A 4 9.88 12.94 -9.71
C PRO A 4 9.18 11.60 -9.97
N ASP A 5 9.26 11.03 -11.17
CA ASP A 5 8.55 9.77 -11.50
C ASP A 5 9.09 8.58 -10.72
N VAL A 6 10.42 8.53 -10.59
CA VAL A 6 11.12 7.47 -9.86
C VAL A 6 10.79 7.57 -8.37
N PHE A 7 10.79 8.80 -7.84
CA PHE A 7 10.45 9.05 -6.44
C PHE A 7 9.02 8.63 -6.10
N ILE A 8 8.05 8.97 -6.95
CA ILE A 8 6.63 8.60 -6.75
C ILE A 8 6.47 7.09 -6.78
N ASN A 9 7.09 6.40 -7.74
CA ASN A 9 7.00 4.93 -7.83
C ASN A 9 7.64 4.26 -6.62
N VAL A 10 8.80 4.74 -6.15
CA VAL A 10 9.45 4.22 -4.94
C VAL A 10 8.56 4.41 -3.70
N LEU A 11 7.96 5.59 -3.53
CA LEU A 11 7.01 5.82 -2.45
C LEU A 11 5.77 4.92 -2.56
N GLY A 12 5.25 4.72 -3.77
CA GLY A 12 4.16 3.79 -4.03
C GLY A 12 4.52 2.37 -3.60
N ILE A 13 5.70 1.88 -3.96
CA ILE A 13 6.18 0.55 -3.55
C ILE A 13 6.28 0.45 -2.03
N LEU A 14 6.91 1.44 -1.37
CA LEU A 14 7.05 1.45 0.09
C LEU A 14 5.68 1.42 0.79
N TYR A 15 4.74 2.22 0.30
CA TYR A 15 3.37 2.23 0.83
C TYR A 15 2.63 0.92 0.55
N GLY A 16 2.79 0.34 -0.64
CA GLY A 16 2.22 -0.95 -0.98
C GLY A 16 2.73 -2.08 -0.07
N VAL A 17 4.04 -2.11 0.22
CA VAL A 17 4.63 -3.04 1.20
C VAL A 17 4.08 -2.81 2.61
N LEU A 18 3.88 -1.56 3.00
CA LEU A 18 3.25 -1.23 4.28
C LEU A 18 1.82 -1.78 4.35
N LEU A 19 1.01 -1.62 3.29
CA LEU A 19 -0.36 -2.14 3.24
C LEU A 19 -0.43 -3.67 3.26
N ILE A 20 0.49 -4.34 2.54
CA ILE A 20 0.65 -5.80 2.62
C ILE A 20 0.95 -6.19 4.07
N SER A 21 1.87 -5.48 4.74
CA SER A 21 2.21 -5.73 6.14
C SER A 21 1.03 -5.47 7.07
N ALA A 22 0.22 -4.45 6.81
CA ALA A 22 -0.95 -4.08 7.61
C ALA A 22 -2.04 -5.16 7.62
N ALA A 23 -2.09 -6.00 6.57
CA ALA A 23 -2.99 -7.15 6.51
C ALA A 23 -2.66 -8.23 7.56
N PHE A 24 -1.39 -8.35 7.97
CA PHE A 24 -0.91 -9.39 8.89
C PHE A 24 -0.51 -8.85 10.26
N VAL A 25 0.13 -7.67 10.30
CA VAL A 25 0.74 -7.11 11.51
C VAL A 25 -0.09 -5.98 12.06
N ARG A 26 -0.43 -6.08 13.34
CA ARG A 26 -1.18 -5.04 14.06
C ARG A 26 -0.21 -4.15 14.83
N SER A 27 -0.10 -2.89 14.43
CA SER A 27 0.76 -1.89 15.06
C SER A 27 0.12 -0.52 14.93
N ARG A 28 0.51 0.46 15.77
CA ARG A 28 0.01 1.83 15.65
C ARG A 28 0.24 2.40 14.24
N LEU A 29 1.40 2.10 13.65
CA LEU A 29 1.76 2.56 12.33
C LEU A 29 0.85 1.93 11.26
N THR A 30 0.75 0.60 11.24
CA THR A 30 -0.07 -0.09 10.25
C THR A 30 -1.54 0.30 10.36
N GLU A 31 -2.09 0.41 11.56
CA GLU A 31 -3.47 0.86 11.78
C GLU A 31 -3.71 2.29 11.29
N SER A 32 -2.76 3.21 11.50
CA SER A 32 -2.89 4.60 11.02
C SER A 32 -2.82 4.76 9.50
N MET A 33 -2.27 3.77 8.81
CA MET A 33 -1.95 3.83 7.37
C MET A 33 -2.83 2.89 6.54
N ARG A 34 -3.76 2.17 7.18
CA ARG A 34 -4.68 1.25 6.52
C ARG A 34 -5.56 1.99 5.52
N ILE A 35 -5.63 1.48 4.30
CA ILE A 35 -6.47 2.07 3.26
C ILE A 35 -7.94 1.80 3.54
N ASP A 36 -8.29 0.64 4.08
CA ASP A 36 -9.68 0.31 4.38
C ASP A 36 -10.25 1.21 5.48
N ALA A 37 -9.41 1.64 6.44
CA ALA A 37 -9.79 2.60 7.47
C ALA A 37 -10.13 4.00 6.93
N LEU A 38 -9.60 4.37 5.76
CA LEU A 38 -9.86 5.67 5.13
C LEU A 38 -11.21 5.70 4.40
N PHE A 39 -11.64 4.57 3.84
CA PHE A 39 -12.82 4.51 2.98
C PHE A 39 -14.03 3.82 3.62
N ILE A 40 -13.82 2.96 4.61
CA ILE A 40 -14.89 2.18 5.25
C ILE A 40 -15.14 2.73 6.66
N LYS A 41 -16.34 3.26 6.87
CA LYS A 41 -16.84 3.61 8.19
C LYS A 41 -17.01 2.32 9.00
N GLU A 42 -16.42 2.27 10.20
CA GLU A 42 -16.35 1.05 11.04
C GLU A 42 -15.53 -0.09 10.41
N HIS A 43 -14.34 0.23 9.89
CA HIS A 43 -13.38 -0.80 9.47
C HIS A 43 -13.11 -1.81 10.62
N THR A 44 -13.07 -3.09 10.28
CA THR A 44 -12.87 -4.19 11.25
C THR A 44 -11.74 -5.11 10.79
N GLU A 45 -11.51 -6.21 11.51
CA GLU A 45 -10.58 -7.26 11.06
C GLU A 45 -11.03 -7.90 9.74
N LYS A 46 -12.33 -7.89 9.43
CA LYS A 46 -12.86 -8.49 8.20
C LYS A 46 -12.51 -7.70 6.94
N THR A 47 -12.31 -6.38 7.07
CA THR A 47 -11.94 -5.50 5.96
C THR A 47 -10.42 -5.39 5.79
N ARG A 48 -9.67 -5.91 6.75
CA ARG A 48 -8.21 -5.87 6.79
C ARG A 48 -7.52 -6.54 5.59
N PRO A 49 -8.03 -7.66 5.03
CA PRO A 49 -7.50 -8.23 3.79
C PRO A 49 -7.57 -7.31 2.57
N LEU A 50 -8.41 -6.26 2.57
CA LEU A 50 -8.44 -5.28 1.49
C LEU A 50 -7.12 -4.51 1.38
N ASN A 51 -6.40 -4.33 2.49
CA ASN A 51 -5.05 -3.74 2.47
C ASN A 51 -4.05 -4.61 1.71
N LEU A 52 -4.19 -5.95 1.77
CA LEU A 52 -3.35 -6.85 1.01
C LEU A 52 -3.57 -6.65 -0.50
N LEU A 53 -4.84 -6.63 -0.92
CA LEU A 53 -5.21 -6.41 -2.33
C LEU A 53 -4.71 -5.05 -2.83
N ALA A 54 -4.99 -3.98 -2.08
CA ALA A 54 -4.53 -2.64 -2.42
C ALA A 54 -3.00 -2.55 -2.45
N GLY A 55 -2.33 -3.14 -1.45
CA GLY A 55 -0.88 -3.14 -1.34
C GLY A 55 -0.20 -3.87 -2.50
N LEU A 56 -0.72 -5.03 -2.91
CA LEU A 56 -0.23 -5.78 -4.06
C LEU A 56 -0.42 -5.00 -5.37
N LEU A 57 -1.57 -4.35 -5.56
CA LEU A 57 -1.83 -3.54 -6.75
C LEU A 57 -0.90 -2.33 -6.83
N ILE A 58 -0.72 -1.60 -5.73
CA ILE A 58 0.12 -0.41 -5.66
C ILE A 58 1.60 -0.77 -5.84
N ALA A 59 2.10 -1.75 -5.07
CA ALA A 59 3.50 -2.18 -5.17
C ALA A 59 3.79 -2.82 -6.53
N GLY A 60 2.87 -3.67 -7.02
CA GLY A 60 2.98 -4.31 -8.32
C GLY A 60 3.05 -3.30 -9.46
N TYR A 61 2.18 -2.28 -9.44
CA TYR A 61 2.22 -1.20 -10.42
C TYR A 61 3.53 -0.40 -10.35
N GLY A 62 3.97 -0.01 -9.14
CA GLY A 62 5.21 0.73 -8.98
C GLY A 62 6.44 -0.05 -9.48
N ILE A 63 6.52 -1.35 -9.18
CA ILE A 63 7.58 -2.23 -9.68
C ILE A 63 7.49 -2.35 -11.21
N TYR A 64 6.31 -2.63 -11.75
CA TYR A 64 6.11 -2.74 -13.19
C TYR A 64 6.49 -1.45 -13.94
N SER A 65 6.12 -0.29 -13.38
CA SER A 65 6.43 1.03 -13.93
C SER A 65 7.93 1.31 -13.96
N LEU A 66 8.67 0.89 -12.93
CA LEU A 66 10.14 1.02 -12.90
C LEU A 66 10.83 0.05 -13.85
N LEU A 67 10.31 -1.16 -14.03
CA LEU A 67 10.89 -2.19 -14.91
C LEU A 67 10.57 -2.00 -16.39
N SER A 68 9.42 -1.40 -16.72
CA SER A 68 8.95 -1.20 -18.10
C SER A 68 9.33 0.16 -18.67
N ARG A 69 10.26 0.87 -18.03
CA ARG A 69 10.76 2.19 -18.41
C ARG A 69 12.20 2.15 -18.91
#